data_AF-A0A961J1L3-F1
#
_entry.id   AF-A0A961J1L3-F1
#
_cell.length_a   1.000
_cell.length_b   1.000
_cell.length_c   1.000
_cell.angle_alpha   90.00
_cell.angle_beta   90.00
_cell.angle_gamma   90.00
#
_symmetry.space_group_name_H-M   'P 1'
#
loop_
_entity.id
_entity.type
_entity.pdbx_description
1 polymer ?
#
loop_
_entity_poly.entity_id
_entity_poly.type
_entity_poly.pdbx_seq_one_letter_code
_entity_poly.pdbx_strand_id
1 'polypeptide(L)'
;ALAEASAQQAVLSRRSALAAAEARVAKAANTLDRSRIALEEAQRRLAETEVRAPFSGTLSGVTLVEGRLITSNEQIATLVDPTALEVSFRLSTAQYARLLDAGGTLTRAEVTVRLAV
;
A
#
# COMPACT_ATOMS: atom_id res chain seq x y z
N ALA A 1 -54.86 13.44 39.72
CA ALA A 1 -54.16 14.51 38.97
C ALA A 1 -52.69 14.63 39.37
N LEU A 2 -52.34 15.13 40.57
CA LEU A 2 -50.93 15.40 40.92
C LEU A 2 -50.05 14.14 41.01
N ALA A 3 -50.56 13.05 41.60
CA ALA A 3 -49.84 11.77 41.70
C ALA A 3 -49.54 11.15 40.32
N GLU A 4 -50.50 11.20 39.39
CA GLU A 4 -50.35 10.71 38.01
C GLU A 4 -49.29 11.51 37.25
N ALA A 5 -49.32 12.85 37.34
CA ALA A 5 -48.31 13.70 36.73
C ALA A 5 -46.90 13.41 37.27
N SER A 6 -46.77 13.19 38.59
CA SER A 6 -45.48 12.84 39.19
C SER A 6 -44.95 11.47 38.73
N ALA A 7 -45.83 10.50 38.51
CA ALA A 7 -45.48 9.18 37.99
C ALA A 7 -45.01 9.26 36.53
N GLN A 8 -45.70 10.04 35.69
CA GLN A 8 -45.29 10.29 34.31
C GLN A 8 -43.91 10.97 34.24
N GLN A 9 -43.67 11.98 35.09
CA GLN A 9 -42.38 12.65 35.18
C GLN A 9 -41.25 11.69 35.59
N ALA A 10 -41.52 10.78 36.53
CA ALA A 10 -40.55 9.76 36.93
C ALA A 10 -40.22 8.78 35.78
N VAL A 11 -41.20 8.39 34.97
CA VAL A 11 -40.99 7.54 33.78
C VAL A 11 -40.15 8.28 32.74
N LEU A 12 -40.46 9.55 32.45
CA LEU A 12 -39.68 10.36 31.50
C LEU A 12 -38.22 10.52 31.96
N SER A 13 -38.01 10.80 33.25
CA SER A 13 -36.67 10.90 33.85
C SER A 13 -35.88 9.59 33.74
N ARG A 14 -36.53 8.44 33.98
CA ARG A 14 -35.87 7.13 33.79
C ARG A 14 -35.53 6.86 32.33
N ARG A 15 -36.41 7.24 31.39
CA ARG A 15 -36.15 7.09 29.95
C ARG A 15 -34.98 7.96 29.48
N SER A 16 -34.91 9.21 29.92
CA SER A 16 -33.79 10.10 29.57
C SER A 16 -32.48 9.61 30.18
N ALA A 17 -32.50 9.10 31.42
CA ALA A 17 -31.34 8.50 32.06
C ALA A 17 -30.83 7.25 31.32
N LEU A 18 -31.75 6.40 30.84
CA LEU A 18 -31.40 5.24 30.01
C LEU A 18 -30.78 5.66 28.69
N ALA A 19 -31.41 6.58 27.95
CA ALA A 19 -30.87 7.10 26.69
C ALA A 19 -29.48 7.72 26.87
N ALA A 20 -29.26 8.44 27.98
CA ALA A 20 -27.95 9.01 28.31
C ALA A 20 -26.90 7.94 28.68
N ALA A 21 -27.31 6.80 29.25
CA ALA A 21 -26.42 5.66 29.51
C ALA A 21 -26.05 4.95 28.19
N GLU A 22 -27.02 4.69 27.32
CA GLU A 22 -26.80 4.08 26.00
C GLU A 22 -25.87 4.94 25.14
N ALA A 23 -26.10 6.25 25.11
CA ALA A 23 -25.22 7.19 24.40
C ALA A 23 -23.78 7.18 24.95
N ARG A 24 -23.61 7.01 26.27
CA ARG A 24 -22.27 6.88 26.89
C ARG A 24 -21.57 5.59 26.46
N VAL A 25 -22.29 4.47 26.38
CA VAL A 25 -21.74 3.20 25.90
C VAL A 25 -21.32 3.32 24.43
N ALA A 26 -22.18 3.87 23.57
CA ALA A 26 -21.87 4.08 22.15
C ALA A 26 -20.64 4.99 21.97
N LYS A 27 -20.52 6.06 22.76
CA LYS A 27 -19.35 6.95 22.75
C LYS A 27 -18.08 6.20 23.19
N ALA A 28 -18.15 5.40 24.24
CA ALA A 28 -17.02 4.61 24.72
C ALA A 28 -16.55 3.59 23.68
N ALA A 29 -17.48 2.91 23.00
CA ALA A 29 -17.17 2.01 21.89
C ALA A 29 -16.43 2.73 20.76
N ASN A 30 -16.94 3.88 20.31
CA ASN A 30 -16.28 4.69 19.28
C ASN A 30 -14.88 5.16 19.71
N THR A 31 -14.69 5.52 20.98
CA THR A 31 -13.36 5.88 21.50
C THR A 31 -12.41 4.69 21.47
N LEU A 32 -12.88 3.50 21.87
CA LEU A 32 -12.08 2.28 21.83
C LEU A 32 -11.64 1.95 20.40
N ASP A 33 -12.56 2.03 19.43
CA ASP A 33 -12.24 1.75 18.03
C ASP A 33 -11.22 2.75 17.47
N ARG A 34 -11.35 4.03 17.80
CA ARG A 34 -10.34 5.04 17.44
C ARG A 34 -8.97 4.74 18.05
N SER A 35 -8.93 4.30 19.31
CA SER A 35 -7.68 3.91 19.97
C SER A 35 -7.04 2.69 19.32
N ARG A 36 -7.84 1.72 18.84
CA ARG A 36 -7.34 0.55 18.10
C ARG A 36 -6.73 0.94 16.76
N ILE A 37 -7.41 1.79 15.99
CA ILE A 37 -6.87 2.31 14.72
C ILE A 37 -5.55 3.06 14.97
N ALA A 38 -5.47 3.88 16.01
CA ALA A 38 -4.24 4.60 16.35
C ALA A 38 -3.08 3.65 16.73
N LEU A 39 -3.39 2.53 17.39
CA LEU A 39 -2.41 1.50 17.72
C LEU A 39 -1.92 0.76 16.47
N GLU A 40 -2.83 0.30 15.61
CA GLU A 40 -2.48 -0.38 14.35
C GLU A 40 -1.62 0.51 13.45
N GLU A 41 -1.96 1.79 13.37
CA GLU A 41 -1.19 2.78 12.61
C GLU A 41 0.20 3.01 13.22
N ALA A 42 0.32 3.08 14.55
CA ALA A 42 1.62 3.19 15.22
C ALA A 42 2.48 1.94 15.00
N GLN A 43 1.87 0.74 15.02
CA GLN A 43 2.56 -0.51 14.73
C GLN A 43 3.04 -0.58 13.28
N ARG A 44 2.21 -0.13 12.33
CA ARG A 44 2.59 -0.06 10.91
C ARG A 44 3.78 0.88 10.70
N ARG A 45 3.74 2.08 11.26
CA ARG A 45 4.86 3.03 11.20
C ARG A 45 6.15 2.48 11.80
N LEU A 46 6.05 1.70 12.88
CA LEU A 46 7.20 1.02 13.46
C LEU A 46 7.76 -0.04 12.51
N ALA A 47 6.91 -0.85 11.88
CA ALA A 47 7.33 -1.85 10.91
C ALA A 47 7.97 -1.22 9.66
N GLU A 48 7.46 -0.07 9.20
CA GLU A 48 8.01 0.69 8.06
C GLU A 48 9.40 1.28 8.34
N THR A 49 9.88 1.27 9.59
CA THR A 49 11.29 1.62 9.89
C THR A 49 12.28 0.58 9.39
N GLU A 50 11.82 -0.65 9.11
CA GLU A 50 12.62 -1.71 8.51
C GLU A 50 12.19 -1.94 7.07
N VAL A 51 13.02 -1.50 6.13
CA VAL A 51 12.78 -1.70 4.70
C VAL A 51 13.37 -3.04 4.26
N ARG A 52 12.51 -3.98 3.85
CA ARG A 52 12.90 -5.30 3.33
C ARG A 52 12.70 -5.35 1.82
N ALA A 53 13.57 -6.10 1.13
CA ALA A 53 13.41 -6.35 -0.30
C ALA A 53 12.12 -7.15 -0.55
N PRO A 54 11.26 -6.74 -1.51
CA PRO A 54 10.01 -7.44 -1.82
C PRO A 54 10.23 -8.78 -2.55
N PHE A 55 11.42 -8.99 -3.11
CA PHE A 55 11.81 -10.23 -3.80
C PHE A 55 13.32 -10.45 -3.71
N SER A 56 13.78 -11.64 -4.09
CA SER A 56 15.21 -11.97 -4.15
C SER A 56 15.85 -11.41 -5.42
N GLY A 57 16.98 -10.73 -5.30
CA GLY A 57 17.65 -10.13 -6.45
C GLY A 57 18.98 -9.49 -6.07
N THR A 58 19.55 -8.74 -6.99
CA THR A 58 20.81 -8.03 -6.81
C THR A 58 20.55 -6.54 -6.65
N LEU A 59 21.15 -5.92 -5.64
CA LEU A 59 21.10 -4.47 -5.47
C LEU A 59 22.14 -3.78 -6.35
N SER A 60 21.74 -2.68 -6.97
CA SER A 60 22.60 -1.78 -7.74
C SER A 60 22.38 -0.32 -7.31
N GLY A 61 23.39 0.53 -7.49
CA GLY A 61 23.31 1.95 -7.17
C GLY A 61 23.00 2.25 -5.71
N VAL A 62 23.54 1.46 -4.78
CA VAL A 62 23.31 1.65 -3.34
C VAL A 62 23.97 2.94 -2.86
N THR A 63 23.17 3.87 -2.35
CA THR A 63 23.65 5.19 -1.86
C THR A 63 23.60 5.31 -0.33
N LEU A 64 23.16 4.26 0.36
CA LEU A 64 22.99 4.24 1.81
C LEU A 64 24.33 4.10 2.54
N VAL A 65 24.47 4.85 3.63
CA VAL A 65 25.52 4.70 4.63
C VAL A 65 24.89 4.78 6.01
N GLU A 66 25.52 4.12 6.99
CA GLU A 66 25.01 4.11 8.37
C GLU A 66 24.96 5.53 8.95
N GLY A 67 23.87 5.83 9.67
CA GLY A 67 23.66 7.15 10.31
C GLY A 67 23.22 8.27 9.36
N ARG A 68 23.10 8.01 8.05
CA ARG A 68 22.55 8.99 7.11
C ARG A 68 21.04 9.16 7.30
N LEU A 69 20.60 10.41 7.37
CA LEU A 69 19.19 10.76 7.32
C LEU A 69 18.66 10.57 5.89
N ILE A 70 17.52 9.90 5.76
CA ILE A 70 16.81 9.71 4.50
C ILE A 70 15.47 10.43 4.54
N THR A 71 15.00 10.83 3.37
CA THR A 71 13.70 11.47 3.19
C THR A 71 12.69 10.51 2.57
N SER A 72 11.40 10.76 2.78
CA SER A 72 10.35 9.97 2.12
C SER A 72 10.49 10.05 0.60
N ASN A 73 10.30 8.91 -0.07
CA ASN A 73 10.44 8.76 -1.53
C ASN A 73 11.88 8.91 -2.07
N GLU A 74 12.90 8.91 -1.20
CA GLU A 74 14.29 8.90 -1.65
C GLU A 74 14.67 7.52 -2.22
N GLN A 75 15.22 7.51 -3.44
CA GLN A 75 15.72 6.27 -4.04
C GLN A 75 17.09 5.93 -3.44
N ILE A 76 17.13 4.80 -2.71
CA ILE A 76 18.34 4.37 -1.99
C ILE A 76 19.13 3.27 -2.70
N ALA A 77 18.46 2.49 -3.54
CA ALA A 77 19.02 1.41 -4.35
C ALA A 77 18.02 1.00 -5.43
N THR A 78 18.49 0.22 -6.40
CA THR A 78 17.66 -0.49 -7.37
C THR A 78 17.80 -1.98 -7.14
N LEU A 79 16.70 -2.68 -6.94
CA LEU A 79 16.67 -4.14 -6.82
C LEU A 79 16.35 -4.75 -8.19
N VAL A 80 17.25 -5.62 -8.68
CA VAL A 80 17.15 -6.26 -9.99
C VAL A 80 16.92 -7.75 -9.81
N ASP A 81 15.87 -8.29 -10.44
CA ASP A 81 15.64 -9.74 -10.53
C ASP A 81 16.44 -10.32 -11.71
N PRO A 82 17.44 -11.19 -11.47
CA PRO A 82 18.25 -11.77 -12.54
C PRO A 82 17.51 -12.84 -13.35
N THR A 83 16.36 -13.33 -12.87
CA THR A 83 15.59 -14.40 -13.50
C THR A 83 14.50 -13.89 -14.45
N ALA A 84 14.13 -12.61 -14.36
CA ALA A 84 13.06 -11.98 -15.12
C ALA A 84 13.58 -10.81 -15.99
N LEU A 85 14.46 -11.12 -16.95
CA LEU A 85 15.04 -10.11 -17.84
C LEU A 85 14.19 -9.90 -19.10
N GLU A 86 13.86 -8.65 -19.39
CA GLU A 86 13.18 -8.25 -20.62
C GLU A 86 14.15 -7.49 -21.53
N VAL A 87 14.10 -7.78 -22.83
CA VAL A 87 14.90 -7.09 -23.85
C VAL A 87 13.97 -6.39 -24.81
N SER A 88 14.07 -5.07 -24.85
CA SER A 88 13.35 -4.22 -25.79
C SER A 88 14.33 -3.52 -26.69
N PHE A 89 14.10 -3.58 -28.00
CA PHE A 89 14.85 -2.85 -29.00
C PHE A 89 13.90 -2.16 -29.96
N ARG A 90 14.33 -1.00 -30.47
CA ARG A 90 13.54 -0.22 -31.43
C ARG A 90 13.99 -0.53 -32.84
N LEU A 91 13.03 -0.74 -33.73
CA LEU A 91 13.27 -0.90 -35.16
C LEU A 91 12.69 0.31 -35.90
N SER A 92 13.44 0.83 -36.87
CA SER A 92 12.86 1.74 -37.86
C SER A 92 11.93 1.00 -38.81
N THR A 93 11.02 1.69 -39.48
CA THR A 93 10.12 1.10 -40.48
C THR A 93 10.88 0.34 -41.58
N ALA A 94 12.04 0.87 -42.00
CA ALA A 94 12.89 0.22 -42.99
C ALA A 94 13.55 -1.08 -42.47
N GLN A 95 13.90 -1.15 -41.18
CA GLN A 95 14.41 -2.39 -40.56
C GLN A 95 13.30 -3.40 -40.34
N TYR A 96 12.12 -2.95 -39.90
CA TYR A 96 10.95 -3.80 -39.74
C TYR A 96 10.52 -4.43 -41.08
N ALA A 97 10.50 -3.66 -42.16
CA ALA A 97 10.17 -4.16 -43.50
C ALA A 97 11.10 -5.30 -43.97
N ARG A 98 12.37 -5.30 -43.55
CA ARG A 98 13.32 -6.37 -43.88
C ARG A 98 13.06 -7.68 -43.12
N LEU A 99 12.23 -7.64 -42.08
CA LEU A 99 11.84 -8.82 -41.28
C LEU A 99 10.52 -9.43 -41.76
N LEU A 100 9.85 -8.85 -42.76
CA LEU A 100 8.60 -9.37 -43.31
C LEU A 100 8.86 -10.34 -44.47
N ASP A 101 8.05 -11.39 -44.55
CA ASP A 101 8.00 -12.26 -45.73
C ASP A 101 7.17 -11.65 -46.87
N ALA A 102 7.06 -12.38 -47.99
CA ALA A 102 6.27 -11.94 -49.14
C ALA A 102 4.76 -11.81 -48.86
N GLY A 103 4.27 -12.39 -47.76
CA GLY A 103 2.88 -12.28 -47.28
C GLY A 103 2.67 -11.19 -46.23
N GLY A 104 3.70 -10.41 -45.88
CA GLY A 104 3.62 -9.36 -44.87
C GLY A 104 3.62 -9.86 -43.43
N THR A 105 4.03 -11.10 -43.20
CA THR A 105 4.15 -11.70 -41.86
C THR A 105 5.59 -11.63 -41.37
N LEU A 106 5.80 -11.44 -40.07
CA LEU A 106 7.14 -11.46 -39.48
C LEU A 106 7.78 -12.83 -39.67
N THR A 107 8.96 -12.85 -40.27
CA THR A 107 9.79 -14.04 -40.42
C THR A 107 10.33 -14.49 -39.05
N ARG A 108 10.40 -15.80 -38.86
CA ARG A 108 11.02 -16.38 -37.67
C ARG A 108 12.53 -16.19 -37.76
N ALA A 109 13.06 -15.21 -37.02
CA ALA A 109 14.49 -14.99 -36.88
C ALA A 109 15.00 -15.58 -35.56
N GLU A 110 16.17 -16.21 -35.59
CA GLU A 110 16.87 -16.56 -34.35
C GLU A 110 17.45 -15.30 -33.71
N VAL A 111 17.20 -15.12 -32.41
CA VAL A 111 17.70 -13.98 -31.64
C VAL A 111 18.62 -14.49 -30.56
N THR A 112 19.85 -13.98 -30.53
CA THR A 112 20.80 -14.22 -29.44
C THR A 112 21.01 -12.91 -28.68
N VAL A 113 20.75 -12.93 -27.38
CA VAL A 113 21.03 -11.82 -26.47
C VAL A 113 22.26 -12.17 -25.63
N ARG A 114 23.18 -11.22 -25.47
CA ARG A 114 24.31 -11.35 -24.55
C ARG A 114 24.34 -10.13 -23.64
N LEU A 115 24.45 -10.36 -22.34
CA LEU A 115 24.76 -9.32 -21.38
C LEU A 115 26.28 -9.18 -21.32
N ALA A 116 26.82 -8.01 -21.66
CA ALA A 116 28.21 -7.69 -21.36
C ALA A 116 28.26 -7.12 -19.94
N VAL A 117 28.99 -7.80 -19.06
CA VAL A 117 29.29 -7.35 -17.70
C VAL A 117 30.49 -6.42 -17.75
#